data_AF-A0A953CFE6-F1
#
_entry.id   AF-A0A953CFE6-F1
#
_cell.length_a   1.000
_cell.length_b   1.000
_cell.length_c   1.000
_cell.angle_alpha   90.00
_cell.angle_beta   90.00
_cell.angle_gamma   90.00
#
_symmetry.space_group_name_H-M   'P 1'
#
loop_
_entity.id
_entity.type
_entity.pdbx_description
1 polymer ?
#
loop_
_entity_poly.entity_id
_entity_poly.type
_entity_poly.pdbx_seq_one_letter_code
_entity_poly.pdbx_strand_id
1 'polypeptide(L)'
;SMRIGDEAAAEGYFQRAFQVDPSNAVAMFNLSELYLKRRDLERAHFYSKRLLTTYEPSAQTLWLALRVARARGDRDGEASLGAQLKRRFPTSPEAGLLAAGKFGD
;
A
#
# COMPACT_ATOMS: atom_id res chain seq x y z
N SER A 1 18.69 -4.30 16.37
CA SER A 1 19.54 -3.75 15.29
C SER A 1 19.35 -4.46 13.95
N MET A 2 19.03 -5.77 13.90
CA MET A 2 18.86 -6.51 12.62
C MET A 2 17.74 -5.98 11.70
N ARG A 3 16.55 -5.69 12.26
CA ARG A 3 15.37 -5.27 11.48
C ARG A 3 15.54 -3.98 10.65
N ILE A 4 16.33 -3.02 11.13
CA ILE A 4 16.57 -1.76 10.39
C ILE A 4 17.51 -2.00 9.21
N GLY A 5 18.50 -2.89 9.37
CA GLY A 5 19.41 -3.30 8.30
C GLY A 5 18.68 -4.05 7.20
N ASP A 6 17.78 -4.97 7.57
CA ASP A 6 16.97 -5.74 6.62
C ASP A 6 16.01 -4.83 5.84
N GLU A 7 15.38 -3.86 6.50
CA GLU A 7 14.49 -2.87 5.87
C GLU A 7 15.24 -1.96 4.89
N ALA A 8 16.48 -1.54 5.20
CA ALA A 8 17.29 -0.73 4.30
C ALA A 8 17.78 -1.51 3.07
N ALA A 9 18.18 -2.77 3.26
CA ALA A 9 18.55 -3.65 2.15
C ALA A 9 17.34 -3.92 1.22
N ALA A 10 16.16 -4.13 1.80
CA ALA A 10 14.91 -4.29 1.06
C ALA A 10 14.57 -3.04 0.24
N GLU A 11 14.71 -1.83 0.83
CA GLU A 11 14.50 -0.57 0.12
C GLU A 11 15.37 -0.50 -1.14
N GLY A 12 16.67 -0.72 -1.01
CA GLY A 12 17.61 -0.65 -2.13
C GLY A 12 17.30 -1.68 -3.22
N TYR A 13 16.89 -2.90 -2.83
CA TYR A 13 16.48 -3.94 -3.78
C TYR A 13 15.24 -3.52 -4.58
N PHE A 14 14.16 -3.11 -3.90
CA PHE A 14 12.93 -2.75 -4.58
C PHE A 14 13.04 -1.43 -5.37
N GLN A 15 13.83 -0.47 -4.90
CA GLN A 15 14.13 0.75 -5.66
C GLN A 15 14.85 0.43 -6.97
N ARG A 16 15.87 -0.46 -6.94
CA ARG A 16 16.56 -0.89 -8.16
C ARG A 16 15.61 -1.63 -9.10
N ALA A 17 14.78 -2.53 -8.57
CA ALA A 17 13.78 -3.24 -9.37
C ALA A 17 12.82 -2.26 -10.06
N PHE A 18 12.36 -1.23 -9.35
CA PHE A 18 11.51 -0.17 -9.92
C PHE A 18 12.24 0.71 -10.94
N GLN A 19 13.54 0.99 -10.74
CA GLN A 19 14.34 1.74 -11.72
C GLN A 19 14.52 0.97 -13.03
N VAL A 20 14.74 -0.35 -12.94
CA VAL A 20 14.89 -1.23 -14.10
C VAL A 20 13.56 -1.42 -14.82
N ASP A 21 12.48 -1.63 -14.06
CA ASP A 21 11.12 -1.77 -14.58
C ASP A 21 10.14 -0.92 -13.77
N PRO A 22 9.83 0.30 -14.24
CA PRO A 22 8.86 1.18 -13.60
C PRO A 22 7.42 0.68 -13.63
N SER A 23 7.15 -0.45 -14.30
CA SER A 23 5.86 -1.14 -14.22
C SER A 23 5.85 -2.19 -13.12
N ASN A 24 6.97 -2.63 -12.54
CA ASN A 24 7.01 -3.76 -11.61
C ASN A 24 6.08 -3.59 -10.39
N ALA A 25 4.95 -4.31 -10.40
CA ALA A 25 3.93 -4.24 -9.36
C ALA A 25 4.45 -4.67 -7.98
N VAL A 26 5.32 -5.70 -7.95
CA VAL A 26 5.91 -6.22 -6.71
C VAL A 26 6.81 -5.17 -6.08
N ALA A 27 7.60 -4.45 -6.88
CA ALA A 27 8.44 -3.37 -6.38
C ALA A 27 7.59 -2.22 -5.80
N MET A 28 6.56 -1.76 -6.53
CA MET A 28 5.67 -0.71 -6.04
C MET A 28 4.96 -1.11 -4.74
N PHE A 29 4.42 -2.33 -4.68
CA PHE A 29 3.71 -2.82 -3.49
C PHE A 29 4.64 -2.83 -2.26
N ASN A 30 5.82 -3.43 -2.38
CA ASN A 30 6.75 -3.55 -1.27
C ASN A 30 7.35 -2.20 -0.85
N LEU A 31 7.63 -1.30 -1.81
CA LEU A 31 8.05 0.06 -1.48
C LEU A 31 6.96 0.80 -0.71
N SER A 32 5.70 0.72 -1.14
CA SER A 32 4.58 1.34 -0.44
C SER A 32 4.43 0.81 0.99
N GLU A 33 4.43 -0.50 1.21
CA GLU A 33 4.36 -1.11 2.55
C GLU A 33 5.56 -0.67 3.42
N LEU A 34 6.77 -0.69 2.87
CA LEU A 34 7.97 -0.29 3.59
C LEU A 34 7.91 1.17 4.04
N TYR A 35 7.50 2.07 3.16
CA TYR A 35 7.38 3.49 3.49
C TYR A 35 6.22 3.79 4.43
N LEU A 36 5.10 3.07 4.31
CA LEU A 36 4.00 3.16 5.27
C LEU A 36 4.48 2.79 6.68
N LYS A 37 5.20 1.66 6.82
CA LYS A 37 5.77 1.20 8.09
C LYS A 37 6.75 2.22 8.68
N ARG A 38 7.50 2.92 7.84
CA ARG A 38 8.45 3.97 8.24
C ARG A 38 7.83 5.35 8.44
N ARG A 39 6.51 5.49 8.27
CA ARG A 39 5.78 6.77 8.33
C ARG A 39 6.24 7.77 7.27
N ASP A 40 6.88 7.32 6.20
CA ASP A 40 7.15 8.14 5.01
C ASP A 40 5.93 8.11 4.09
N LEU A 41 4.93 8.90 4.46
CA LEU A 41 3.61 8.82 3.86
C LEU A 41 3.54 9.39 2.44
N GLU A 42 4.48 10.25 2.08
CA GLU A 42 4.60 10.77 0.72
C GLU A 42 5.09 9.69 -0.23
N ARG A 43 6.19 9.00 0.10
CA ARG A 43 6.66 7.88 -0.74
C ARG A 43 5.67 6.72 -0.73
N ALA A 44 5.06 6.39 0.41
CA ALA A 44 4.04 5.33 0.48
C ALA A 44 2.89 5.61 -0.50
N HIS A 45 2.35 6.83 -0.49
CA HIS A 45 1.26 7.22 -1.38
C HIS A 45 1.64 7.23 -2.84
N PHE A 46 2.86 7.70 -3.16
CA PHE A 46 3.37 7.68 -4.52
C PHE A 46 3.30 6.26 -5.11
N TYR A 47 3.86 5.28 -4.40
CA TYR A 47 3.91 3.90 -4.91
C TYR A 47 2.55 3.21 -4.88
N SER A 48 1.73 3.38 -3.84
CA SER A 48 0.38 2.79 -3.81
C SER A 48 -0.51 3.36 -4.92
N LYS A 49 -0.46 4.67 -5.16
CA LYS A 49 -1.21 5.33 -6.24
C LYS A 49 -0.73 4.84 -7.60
N ARG A 50 0.60 4.79 -7.82
CA ARG A 50 1.15 4.29 -9.08
C ARG A 50 0.70 2.87 -9.37
N LEU A 51 0.73 1.99 -8.37
CA LEU A 51 0.27 0.60 -8.46
C LEU A 51 -1.19 0.53 -8.93
N LEU A 52 -2.09 1.26 -8.27
CA LEU A 52 -3.53 1.28 -8.62
C LEU A 52 -3.83 1.94 -9.97
N THR A 53 -2.95 2.79 -10.49
CA THR A 53 -3.10 3.40 -11.82
C THR A 53 -2.51 2.54 -12.94
N THR A 54 -1.61 1.61 -12.61
CA THR A 54 -0.89 0.78 -13.59
C THR A 54 -1.58 -0.57 -13.77
N TYR A 55 -2.22 -1.09 -12.72
CA TYR A 55 -2.79 -2.43 -12.68
C TYR A 55 -4.24 -2.41 -12.22
N GLU A 56 -4.99 -3.43 -12.64
CA GLU A 56 -6.32 -3.68 -12.10
C GLU A 56 -6.23 -3.92 -10.59
N PRO A 57 -6.96 -3.15 -9.76
CA PRO A 57 -6.87 -3.28 -8.31
C PRO A 57 -7.31 -4.66 -7.81
N SER A 58 -6.53 -5.22 -6.89
CA SER A 58 -6.91 -6.34 -6.03
C SER A 58 -7.32 -5.86 -4.63
N ALA A 59 -7.94 -6.73 -3.82
CA ALA A 59 -8.28 -6.44 -2.42
C ALA A 59 -7.05 -5.94 -1.63
N GLN A 60 -5.91 -6.63 -1.78
CA GLN A 60 -4.66 -6.30 -1.11
C GLN A 60 -4.13 -4.92 -1.50
N THR A 61 -4.15 -4.57 -2.80
CA THR A 61 -3.64 -3.27 -3.27
C THR A 61 -4.55 -2.10 -2.86
N LEU A 62 -5.88 -2.30 -2.87
CA LEU A 62 -6.83 -1.30 -2.37
C LEU A 62 -6.67 -1.10 -0.86
N TRP A 63 -6.48 -2.19 -0.11
CA TRP A 63 -6.26 -2.14 1.32
C TRP A 63 -4.98 -1.40 1.71
N LEU A 64 -3.87 -1.65 1.00
CA LEU A 64 -2.62 -0.91 1.18
C LEU A 64 -2.83 0.59 0.92
N ALA A 65 -3.42 0.96 -0.22
CA ALA A 65 -3.69 2.36 -0.54
C ALA A 65 -4.63 3.02 0.49
N LEU A 66 -5.62 2.29 1.00
CA LEU A 66 -6.54 2.75 2.04
C LEU A 66 -5.77 3.06 3.34
N ARG A 67 -4.92 2.13 3.80
CA ARG A 67 -4.08 2.32 4.99
C ARG A 67 -3.14 3.52 4.83
N VAL A 68 -2.60 3.73 3.62
CA VAL A 68 -1.80 4.92 3.31
C VAL A 68 -2.63 6.21 3.39
N ALA A 69 -3.82 6.24 2.78
CA ALA A 69 -4.71 7.40 2.85
C ALA A 69 -5.10 7.73 4.30
N ARG A 70 -5.48 6.70 5.07
CA ARG A 70 -5.75 6.82 6.51
C ARG A 70 -4.57 7.39 7.29
N ALA A 71 -3.37 6.86 7.07
CA ALA A 71 -2.16 7.32 7.76
C ALA A 71 -1.82 8.78 7.42
N ARG A 72 -2.15 9.23 6.20
CA ARG A 72 -2.03 10.63 5.73
C ARG A 72 -3.12 11.57 6.27
N GLY A 73 -4.16 11.04 6.90
CA GLY A 73 -5.35 11.81 7.26
C GLY A 73 -6.24 12.17 6.06
N ASP A 74 -6.01 11.55 4.89
CA ASP A 74 -6.84 11.71 3.69
C ASP A 74 -8.14 10.92 3.85
N ARG A 75 -9.14 11.58 4.44
CA ARG A 75 -10.45 10.98 4.76
C ARG A 75 -11.25 10.64 3.51
N ASP A 76 -11.15 11.46 2.47
CA ASP A 76 -11.87 11.24 1.21
C ASP A 76 -11.27 10.04 0.47
N GLY A 77 -9.92 9.95 0.43
CA GLY A 77 -9.21 8.81 -0.11
C GLY A 77 -9.51 7.51 0.66
N GLU A 78 -9.47 7.55 1.99
CA GLU A 78 -9.81 6.42 2.87
C GLU A 78 -11.24 5.91 2.58
N ALA A 79 -12.22 6.83 2.52
CA ALA A 79 -13.62 6.49 2.25
C ALA A 79 -13.83 5.91 0.85
N SER A 80 -13.23 6.53 -0.18
CA SER A 80 -13.34 6.10 -1.57
C SER A 80 -12.75 4.71 -1.78
N LEU A 81 -11.52 4.48 -1.30
CA LEU A 81 -10.85 3.18 -1.41
C LEU A 81 -11.57 2.10 -0.60
N GLY A 82 -12.10 2.45 0.57
CA GLY A 82 -12.90 1.54 1.39
C GLY A 82 -14.22 1.13 0.72
N ALA A 83 -14.91 2.07 0.08
CA ALA A 83 -16.11 1.77 -0.68
C ALA A 83 -15.80 0.86 -1.88
N GLN A 84 -14.70 1.11 -2.60
CA GLN A 84 -14.26 0.26 -3.70
C GLN A 84 -13.92 -1.16 -3.22
N LEU A 85 -13.18 -1.29 -2.11
CA LEU A 85 -12.82 -2.58 -1.52
C LEU A 85 -14.07 -3.39 -1.15
N LYS A 86 -15.03 -2.79 -0.44
CA LYS A 86 -16.29 -3.44 -0.05
C LYS A 86 -17.13 -3.85 -1.27
N ARG A 87 -17.21 -2.99 -2.28
CA ARG A 87 -18.01 -3.25 -3.48
C ARG A 87 -17.42 -4.36 -4.34
N ARG A 88 -16.10 -4.35 -4.55
CA ARG A 88 -15.41 -5.25 -5.49
C ARG A 88 -14.98 -6.57 -4.85
N PHE A 89 -14.68 -6.56 -3.56
CA PHE A 89 -14.11 -7.71 -2.85
C PHE A 89 -14.80 -7.95 -1.49
N PRO A 90 -16.14 -8.08 -1.44
CA PRO A 90 -16.91 -8.12 -0.19
C PRO A 90 -16.54 -9.29 0.74
N THR A 91 -16.04 -10.40 0.20
CA THR A 91 -15.66 -11.61 0.95
C THR A 91 -14.15 -11.71 1.23
N SER A 92 -13.38 -10.69 0.86
CA SER A 92 -11.92 -10.68 1.10
C SER A 92 -11.58 -10.50 2.58
N PRO A 93 -10.44 -11.04 3.05
CA PRO A 93 -9.93 -10.76 4.39
C PRO A 93 -9.82 -9.26 4.67
N GLU A 94 -9.39 -8.45 3.70
CA GLU A 94 -9.23 -7.01 3.81
C GLU A 94 -10.55 -6.28 4.00
N ALA A 95 -11.62 -6.70 3.30
CA ALA A 95 -12.96 -6.15 3.54
C ALA A 95 -13.45 -6.48 4.95
N GLY A 96 -13.15 -7.67 5.46
CA GLY A 96 -13.42 -8.05 6.86
C GLY A 96 -12.64 -7.19 7.87
N LEU A 97 -11.36 -6.94 7.61
CA LEU A 97 -10.52 -6.06 8.43
C LEU A 97 -11.06 -4.62 8.45
N LEU A 98 -11.45 -4.09 7.29
CA LEU A 98 -12.08 -2.78 7.17
C LEU A 98 -13.39 -2.70 7.97
N ALA A 99 -14.25 -3.71 7.84
CA ALA A 99 -15.52 -3.76 8.57
C ALA A 99 -15.32 -3.84 10.08
N ALA A 100 -14.27 -4.53 10.52
CA ALA A 100 -13.88 -4.63 11.93
C ALA A 100 -13.10 -3.41 12.45
N GLY A 101 -12.76 -2.44 11.60
CA GLY A 101 -11.91 -1.30 11.95
C GLY A 101 -10.48 -1.68 12.35
N LYS A 102 -9.98 -2.83 11.87
CA LYS A 102 -8.65 -3.37 12.20
C LYS A 102 -7.66 -3.06 11.08
N PHE A 103 -6.91 -1.98 11.20
CA PHE A 103 -6.04 -1.48 10.13
C PHE A 103 -4.57 -1.91 10.26
N GLY A 104 -4.16 -2.45 11.42
CA GLY A 104 -2.80 -2.94 11.65
C GLY A 104 -1.73 -1.85 11.53
N ASP A 105 -2.12 -0.62 11.84
CA ASP A 105 -1.33 0.59 12.05
C ASP A 105 -0.96 0.78 13.54
#